data_AF-A0A7S3MXH8-F1
#
_entry.id   AF-A0A7S3MXH8-F1
#
_cell.length_a   1.000
_cell.length_b   1.000
_cell.length_c   1.000
_cell.angle_alpha   90.00
_cell.angle_beta   90.00
_cell.angle_gamma   90.00
#
_symmetry.space_group_name_H-M   'P 1'
#
loop_
_entity.id
_entity.type
_entity.pdbx_description
1 polymer ?
#
loop_
_entity_poly.entity_id
_entity_poly.type
_entity_poly.pdbx_seq_one_letter_code
_entity_poly.pdbx_strand_id
1 'polypeptide(L)'
;NINIVECGGDNTIVKTISNELYGFGLNDKGQLGLGVSGNFSSLPQKLPRFTSFPVQKIKCSEEASCALTTNGDLYIWGRNTDGMFDSESGIFAMNQPVSKPMLLKGVKVKNMSIGPRTLMLQ
;
A
#
# COMPACT_ATOMS: atom_id res chain seq x y z
N ASN A 1 11.38 11.53 -14.01
CA ASN A 1 10.21 11.04 -14.77
C ASN A 1 9.19 10.37 -13.83
N ILE A 2 8.44 11.19 -13.10
CA ILE A 2 7.43 10.79 -12.09
C ILE A 2 6.04 11.17 -12.60
N ASN A 3 5.04 10.31 -12.37
CA ASN A 3 3.65 10.49 -12.80
C ASN A 3 2.67 10.67 -11.62
N ILE A 4 2.87 9.97 -10.51
CA ILE A 4 2.06 10.11 -9.29
C ILE A 4 2.99 10.22 -8.08
N VAL A 5 2.62 11.06 -7.12
CA VAL A 5 3.24 11.18 -5.79
C VAL A 5 2.11 11.18 -4.77
N GLU A 6 2.18 10.30 -3.79
CA GLU A 6 1.25 10.25 -2.66
C GLU A 6 2.06 10.23 -1.36
N CYS A 7 1.66 11.08 -0.42
CA CYS A 7 2.33 11.24 0.86
C CYS A 7 1.39 10.76 1.97
N GLY A 8 1.94 10.00 2.92
CA GLY A 8 1.32 9.72 4.21
C GLY A 8 1.74 10.75 5.26
N GLY A 9 1.90 10.30 6.51
CA GLY A 9 2.49 11.11 7.58
C GLY A 9 3.99 11.32 7.33
N ASP A 10 4.78 10.27 7.54
CA ASP A 10 6.24 10.27 7.32
C ASP A 10 6.70 9.33 6.21
N ASN A 11 5.78 8.92 5.33
CA ASN A 11 6.08 8.04 4.20
C ASN A 11 5.64 8.68 2.88
N THR A 12 6.27 8.27 1.78
CA THR A 12 5.91 8.71 0.44
C THR A 12 6.02 7.55 -0.52
N ILE A 13 5.03 7.43 -1.40
CA ILE A 13 5.03 6.49 -2.52
C ILE A 13 4.94 7.28 -3.81
N VAL A 14 5.87 7.00 -4.71
CA VAL A 14 5.92 7.61 -6.04
C VAL A 14 5.75 6.53 -7.10
N LYS A 15 5.09 6.90 -8.18
CA LYS A 15 4.98 6.08 -9.38
C LYS A 15 5.61 6.80 -10.55
N THR A 16 6.48 6.10 -11.26
CA THR A 16 7.10 6.59 -12.49
C THR A 16 6.16 6.48 -13.68
N ILE A 17 6.52 7.15 -14.78
CA ILE A 17 5.82 6.99 -16.07
C ILE A 17 5.98 5.57 -16.64
N SER A 18 7.02 4.83 -16.24
CA SER A 18 7.24 3.41 -16.55
C SER A 18 6.41 2.45 -15.70
N ASN A 19 5.42 2.94 -14.94
CA ASN A 19 4.58 2.16 -14.00
C ASN A 19 5.35 1.50 -12.84
N GLU A 20 6.56 1.96 -12.53
CA GLU A 20 7.30 1.46 -11.38
C GLU A 20 6.94 2.24 -10.13
N LEU A 21 6.75 1.55 -9.01
CA LEU A 21 6.47 2.17 -7.72
C LEU A 21 7.73 2.18 -6.86
N TYR A 22 7.96 3.30 -6.18
CA TYR A 22 9.02 3.46 -5.21
C TYR A 22 8.46 4.05 -3.92
N GLY A 23 9.00 3.62 -2.78
CA GLY A 23 8.62 4.10 -1.46
C GLY A 23 9.84 4.55 -0.65
N PHE A 24 9.68 5.58 0.17
CA PHE A 24 10.68 6.05 1.12
C PHE A 24 10.03 6.74 2.32
N GLY A 25 10.80 6.88 3.40
CA GLY A 25 10.35 7.40 4.69
C GLY A 25 10.13 6.30 5.74
N LEU A 26 9.19 6.55 6.65
CA LEU A 26 8.84 5.66 7.76
C LEU A 26 8.17 4.38 7.27
N ASN A 27 8.59 3.25 7.84
CA ASN A 27 8.08 1.92 7.51
C ASN A 27 7.80 1.05 8.76
N ASP A 28 7.53 1.66 9.91
CA ASP A 28 7.29 0.96 11.17
C ASP A 28 6.14 -0.04 11.11
N LYS A 29 5.11 0.27 10.31
CA LYS A 29 3.95 -0.57 10.07
C LYS A 29 3.99 -1.25 8.70
N GLY A 30 5.13 -1.26 8.01
CA GLY A 30 5.21 -1.84 6.67
C GLY A 30 4.51 -1.02 5.58
N GLN A 31 4.18 0.25 5.84
CA GLN A 31 3.43 1.15 4.94
C GLN A 31 4.12 1.47 3.61
N LEU A 32 5.40 1.11 3.45
CA LEU A 32 6.12 1.16 2.17
C LEU A 32 5.93 -0.08 1.29
N GLY A 33 5.43 -1.20 1.83
CA GLY A 33 5.12 -2.39 1.02
C GLY A 33 6.36 -3.17 0.54
N LEU A 34 7.49 -3.04 1.22
CA LEU A 34 8.80 -3.59 0.84
C LEU A 34 9.02 -5.05 1.30
N GLY A 35 8.05 -5.63 2.00
CA GLY A 35 8.15 -6.96 2.63
C GLY A 35 8.85 -6.98 3.99
N VAL A 36 9.21 -5.81 4.50
CA VAL A 36 9.78 -5.60 5.84
C VAL A 36 9.00 -4.49 6.57
N SER A 37 9.12 -4.43 7.89
CA SER A 37 8.55 -3.38 8.75
C SER A 37 9.48 -3.08 9.93
N GLY A 38 9.24 -1.98 10.65
CA GLY A 38 10.05 -1.59 11.81
C GLY A 38 11.35 -0.89 11.43
N ASN A 39 11.35 -0.18 10.30
CA ASN A 39 12.55 0.48 9.78
C ASN A 39 12.21 1.83 9.12
N PHE A 40 13.25 2.60 8.81
CA PHE A 40 13.17 3.82 8.02
C PHE A 40 14.00 3.66 6.74
N SER A 41 13.50 4.17 5.61
CA SER A 41 14.21 4.19 4.34
C SER A 41 14.44 5.61 3.86
N SER A 42 15.67 6.10 3.94
CA SER A 42 16.02 7.46 3.50
C SER A 42 16.09 7.62 1.97
N LEU A 43 16.16 6.52 1.23
CA LEU A 43 16.23 6.51 -0.23
C LEU A 43 15.00 5.82 -0.83
N PRO A 44 14.56 6.22 -2.03
CA PRO A 44 13.50 5.54 -2.77
C PRO A 44 13.86 4.08 -3.02
N GLN A 45 13.04 3.16 -2.51
CA GLN A 45 13.16 1.72 -2.74
C GLN A 45 12.03 1.24 -3.63
N LYS A 46 12.37 0.43 -4.63
CA LYS A 46 11.39 -0.11 -5.58
C LYS A 46 10.47 -1.12 -4.89
N LEU A 47 9.16 -0.98 -5.09
CA LEU A 47 8.17 -1.96 -4.62
C LEU A 47 8.12 -3.11 -5.63
N PRO A 48 8.59 -4.33 -5.27
CA PRO A 48 8.75 -5.41 -6.24
C PRO A 48 7.42 -5.98 -6.74
N ARG A 49 6.33 -5.81 -5.98
CA ARG A 49 5.02 -6.39 -6.32
C ARG A 49 4.41 -5.80 -7.60
N PHE A 50 4.69 -4.54 -7.92
CA PHE A 50 3.99 -3.79 -8.98
C PHE A 50 4.76 -3.72 -10.30
N THR A 51 5.81 -4.53 -10.46
CA THR A 51 6.58 -4.62 -11.72
C THR A 51 5.77 -5.20 -12.88
N SER A 52 4.80 -6.07 -12.59
CA SER A 52 3.96 -6.74 -13.59
C SER A 52 2.50 -6.27 -13.60
N PHE A 53 2.13 -5.32 -12.74
CA PHE A 53 0.75 -4.86 -12.58
C PHE A 53 0.68 -3.33 -12.64
N PRO A 54 0.24 -2.77 -13.78
CA PRO A 54 0.09 -1.32 -13.92
C PRO A 54 -0.86 -0.75 -12.85
N VAL A 55 -0.39 0.24 -12.11
CA VAL A 55 -1.17 0.94 -11.07
C VAL A 55 -1.77 2.22 -11.61
N GLN A 56 -3.07 2.43 -11.40
CA GLN A 56 -3.76 3.66 -11.83
C GLN A 56 -3.95 4.68 -10.69
N LYS A 57 -4.14 4.21 -9.44
CA LYS A 57 -4.33 5.09 -8.28
C LYS A 57 -3.53 4.56 -7.10
N ILE A 58 -2.96 5.47 -6.32
CA ILE A 58 -2.25 5.19 -5.08
C ILE A 58 -2.85 6.10 -4.00
N LYS A 59 -2.92 5.63 -2.76
CA LYS A 59 -3.20 6.45 -1.58
C LYS A 59 -2.32 6.01 -0.42
N CYS A 60 -1.87 6.98 0.37
CA CYS A 60 -1.05 6.75 1.55
C CYS A 60 -1.69 7.43 2.77
N SER A 61 -1.51 6.82 3.93
CA SER A 61 -1.79 7.39 5.26
C SER A 61 -0.52 7.25 6.11
N GLU A 62 -0.56 7.69 7.36
CA GLU A 62 0.57 7.55 8.30
C GLU A 62 1.07 6.10 8.42
N GLU A 63 0.16 5.14 8.46
CA GLU A 63 0.47 3.76 8.84
C GLU A 63 0.06 2.71 7.80
N ALA A 64 -0.60 3.11 6.72
CA ALA A 64 -1.06 2.20 5.67
C ALA A 64 -1.14 2.86 4.30
N SER A 65 -1.11 2.03 3.26
CA SER A 65 -1.14 2.45 1.87
C SER A 65 -1.97 1.48 1.03
N CYS A 66 -2.50 1.96 -0.09
CA CYS A 66 -3.21 1.14 -1.05
C CYS A 66 -2.95 1.55 -2.50
N ALA A 67 -3.10 0.60 -3.41
CA ALA A 67 -2.98 0.80 -4.85
C ALA A 67 -4.10 0.08 -5.60
N LEU A 68 -4.70 0.77 -6.57
CA LEU A 68 -5.67 0.19 -7.50
C LEU A 68 -4.98 -0.03 -8.84
N THR A 69 -4.97 -1.26 -9.34
CA THR A 69 -4.43 -1.59 -10.66
C THR A 69 -5.39 -1.19 -11.78
N THR A 70 -4.89 -1.10 -13.01
CA THR A 70 -5.71 -0.87 -14.20
C THR A 70 -6.72 -2.00 -14.47
N ASN A 71 -6.47 -3.19 -13.92
CA ASN A 71 -7.37 -4.35 -14.03
C ASN A 71 -8.48 -4.33 -12.96
N GLY A 72 -8.49 -3.31 -12.09
CA GLY A 72 -9.48 -3.18 -11.02
C GLY A 72 -9.11 -3.88 -9.72
N ASP A 73 -7.90 -4.45 -9.61
CA ASP A 73 -7.43 -5.11 -8.39
C ASP A 73 -7.01 -4.08 -7.34
N LEU A 74 -7.56 -4.18 -6.14
CA LEU A 74 -7.16 -3.37 -4.99
C LEU A 74 -6.10 -4.09 -4.16
N TYR A 75 -4.95 -3.45 -3.99
CA TYR A 75 -3.89 -3.89 -3.09
C TYR A 75 -3.80 -2.99 -1.86
N ILE A 76 -3.62 -3.58 -0.69
CA ILE A 76 -3.48 -2.89 0.59
C ILE A 76 -2.27 -3.42 1.38
N TRP A 77 -1.59 -2.55 2.11
CA TRP A 77 -0.48 -2.91 3.00
C TRP A 77 -0.31 -1.86 4.10
N GLY A 78 0.43 -2.21 5.15
CA GLY A 78 0.63 -1.38 6.33
C GLY A 78 0.09 -2.00 7.61
N ARG A 79 -0.35 -1.14 8.53
CA ARG A 79 -0.93 -1.51 9.82
C ARG A 79 -2.17 -2.38 9.66
N ASN A 80 -2.15 -3.55 10.31
CA ASN A 80 -3.27 -4.48 10.37
C ASN A 80 -3.75 -4.66 11.82
N THR A 81 -4.10 -3.56 12.49
CA THR A 81 -4.86 -3.66 13.74
C THR A 81 -6.33 -3.85 13.38
N ASP A 82 -7.06 -4.63 14.19
CA ASP A 82 -8.51 -4.84 14.04
C ASP A 82 -8.95 -5.73 12.86
N GLY A 83 -8.03 -6.46 12.21
CA GLY A 83 -8.38 -7.36 11.11
C GLY A 83 -8.89 -6.63 9.85
N MET A 84 -8.57 -5.34 9.70
CA MET A 84 -9.00 -4.52 8.56
C MET A 84 -8.65 -5.10 7.20
N PHE A 85 -7.68 -6.02 7.14
CA PHE A 85 -7.21 -6.65 5.91
C PHE A 85 -7.61 -8.13 5.79
N ASP A 86 -8.45 -8.66 6.69
CA ASP A 86 -8.88 -10.06 6.67
C ASP A 86 -9.92 -10.31 5.57
N SER A 87 -9.44 -10.47 4.34
CA SER A 87 -10.18 -11.18 3.30
C SER A 87 -9.69 -12.63 3.22
N GLU A 88 -10.49 -13.53 3.78
CA GLU A 88 -10.59 -14.97 3.51
C GLU A 88 -9.38 -15.89 3.75
N SER A 89 -8.20 -15.40 4.16
CA SER A 89 -7.01 -16.27 4.25
C SER A 89 -6.65 -16.76 5.66
N GLY A 90 -7.24 -16.24 6.74
CA GLY A 90 -7.11 -16.79 8.10
C GLY A 90 -5.70 -16.99 8.68
N ILE A 91 -4.64 -16.49 8.04
CA ILE A 91 -3.24 -16.82 8.38
C ILE A 91 -2.41 -15.57 8.73
N PHE A 92 -2.90 -14.36 8.48
CA PHE A 92 -2.22 -13.17 8.98
C PHE A 92 -2.57 -13.03 10.45
N ALA A 93 -1.58 -13.24 11.33
CA ALA A 93 -1.76 -13.03 12.75
C ALA A 93 -2.33 -11.62 12.98
N MET A 94 -3.51 -11.54 13.59
CA MET A 94 -4.09 -10.28 14.03
C MET A 94 -3.02 -9.45 14.72
N ASN A 95 -2.95 -8.15 14.42
CA ASN A 95 -1.97 -7.21 14.96
C ASN A 95 -0.53 -7.35 14.43
N GLN A 96 -0.30 -8.09 13.34
CA GLN A 96 0.97 -8.04 12.61
C GLN A 96 0.87 -7.19 11.33
N PRO A 97 1.83 -6.29 11.07
CA PRO A 97 1.81 -5.47 9.86
C PRO A 97 1.79 -6.31 8.58
N VAL A 98 0.98 -5.89 7.60
CA VAL A 98 1.02 -6.42 6.23
C VAL A 98 2.10 -5.67 5.48
N SER A 99 3.34 -6.16 5.54
CA SER A 99 4.49 -5.50 4.93
C SER A 99 4.62 -5.68 3.41
N LYS A 100 3.80 -6.57 2.81
CA LYS A 100 3.73 -6.81 1.36
C LYS A 100 2.34 -6.43 0.85
N PRO A 101 2.21 -5.75 -0.30
CA PRO A 101 0.92 -5.46 -0.90
C PRO A 101 0.09 -6.73 -1.09
N MET A 102 -1.07 -6.75 -0.44
CA MET A 102 -2.01 -7.86 -0.46
C MET A 102 -3.24 -7.51 -1.28
N LEU A 103 -3.67 -8.44 -2.14
CA LEU A 103 -4.89 -8.29 -2.93
C LEU A 103 -6.12 -8.42 -2.03
N LEU A 104 -7.00 -7.41 -2.07
CA LEU A 104 -8.32 -7.45 -1.47
C LEU A 104 -9.31 -8.03 -2.47
N LYS A 105 -9.73 -9.29 -2.26
CA LYS A 105 -10.62 -10.02 -3.18
C LYS A 105 -12.08 -9.57 -3.06
N GLY A 106 -12.83 -9.69 -4.16
CA GLY A 106 -14.28 -9.48 -4.15
C GLY A 106 -14.73 -8.02 -4.08
N VAL A 107 -13.79 -7.08 -4.16
CA VAL A 107 -14.08 -5.64 -4.02
C VAL A 107 -13.93 -4.96 -5.39
N LYS A 108 -14.98 -4.27 -5.83
CA LYS A 108 -14.95 -3.37 -6.99
C LYS A 108 -14.88 -1.94 -6.49
N VAL A 109 -13.83 -1.22 -6.88
CA VAL A 109 -13.56 0.14 -6.38
C VAL A 109 -13.36 1.09 -7.53
N LYS A 110 -14.00 2.26 -7.47
CA LYS A 110 -13.70 3.39 -8.36
C LYS A 110 -12.83 4.42 -7.65
N ASN A 111 -13.09 4.72 -6.38
CA ASN A 111 -12.32 5.67 -5.58
C ASN A 111 -11.91 5.10 -4.23
N MET A 112 -10.75 5.54 -3.74
CA MET A 112 -10.16 5.10 -2.49
C MET A 112 -9.78 6.32 -1.66
N SER A 113 -10.02 6.23 -0.35
CA SER A 113 -9.41 7.09 0.65
C SER A 113 -8.91 6.22 1.79
N ILE A 114 -7.71 6.51 2.29
CA ILE A 114 -7.12 5.81 3.42
C ILE A 114 -6.74 6.83 4.49
N GLY A 115 -7.14 6.56 5.72
CA GLY A 115 -6.86 7.37 6.91
C GLY A 115 -6.36 6.49 8.06
N PRO A 116 -6.06 7.08 9.23
CA PRO A 116 -5.39 6.39 10.35
C PRO A 116 -6.07 5.10 10.82
N ARG A 117 -7.39 4.96 10.59
CA ARG A 117 -8.20 3.75 10.89
C ARG A 117 -9.35 3.56 9.90
N THR A 118 -9.20 3.99 8.66
CA THR A 118 -10.33 3.95 7.71
C THR A 118 -9.83 3.71 6.31
N LEU A 119 -10.43 2.73 5.64
CA LEU A 119 -10.36 2.57 4.19
C LEU A 119 -11.77 2.79 3.65
N MET A 120 -11.99 3.93 2.98
CA MET A 120 -13.25 4.20 2.30
C MET A 120 -13.13 3.88 0.82
N LEU A 121 -14.07 3.06 0.34
CA LEU A 121 -14.16 2.61 -1.04
C LEU A 121 -15.49 3.07 -1.61
N GLN A 122 -15.47 3.73 -2.77
CA GLN A 122 -16.66 4.20 -3.50
C GLN A 122 -16.65 3.70 -4.95
#